data_AF-A0A954TN40-F1
#
_entry.id   AF-A0A954TN40-F1
#
_cell.length_a   1.000
_cell.length_b   1.000
_cell.length_c   1.000
_cell.angle_alpha   90.00
_cell.angle_beta   90.00
_cell.angle_gamma   90.00
#
_symmetry.space_group_name_H-M   'P 1'
#
loop_
_entity.id
_entity.type
_entity.pdbx_description
1 polymer ?
#
loop_
_entity_poly.entity_id
_entity_poly.type
_entity_poly.pdbx_seq_one_letter_code
_entity_poly.pdbx_strand_id
1 'polypeptide(L)'
;MTKKKRRGLIWFSIALLCGLLVGLVQFQSSSAAPDRFVPPGKQMRSAAVGSLKGLTSDLRTAFAPADSAFMPVPTPGPSDWLANHFETGQTFAQYQNVQPNRPDQARNTIYFQPLGEFPADVAPDLGKLREFAEAFFGLSVRQLDPLPLDGLPIQSRPRQEGRQILSTDVLSWLTPRVPDDAYCLLAVTMTDLYPDPKWNFVFGQASLSDRVGVYSFARYQESSGDAQADSRLLLLRSCKVLAHET
;
A
#
# COMPACT_ATOMS: atom_id res chain seq x y z
N MET A 1 -22.04 -4.99 58.30
CA MET A 1 -21.33 -3.88 57.63
C MET A 1 -21.34 -4.10 56.11
N THR A 2 -21.60 -3.03 55.36
CA THR A 2 -21.44 -2.82 53.91
C THR A 2 -22.15 -3.76 52.92
N LYS A 3 -23.38 -3.36 52.55
CA LYS A 3 -24.15 -3.77 51.36
C LYS A 3 -23.53 -3.20 50.07
N LYS A 4 -23.37 -4.05 49.06
CA LYS A 4 -22.92 -3.73 47.69
C LYS A 4 -24.11 -3.26 46.85
N LYS A 5 -24.07 -2.02 46.34
CA LYS A 5 -25.08 -1.45 45.42
C LYS A 5 -24.98 -2.12 44.04
N ARG A 6 -26.06 -2.75 43.58
CA ARG A 6 -26.34 -3.01 42.15
C ARG A 6 -27.35 -1.96 41.68
N ARG A 7 -27.01 -1.17 40.67
CA ARG A 7 -27.93 -0.27 39.97
C ARG A 7 -28.44 -0.99 38.72
N GLY A 8 -29.76 -1.09 38.60
CA GLY A 8 -30.45 -1.55 37.40
C GLY A 8 -30.83 -0.40 36.48
N LEU A 9 -31.18 -0.74 35.24
CA LEU A 9 -31.96 0.05 34.27
C LEU A 9 -32.52 -1.00 33.27
N ILE A 10 -33.69 -1.58 33.50
CA ILE A 10 -35.03 -1.15 33.06
C ILE A 10 -35.08 -0.91 31.55
N TRP A 11 -35.58 -1.93 30.83
CA TRP A 11 -36.10 -1.87 29.48
C TRP A 11 -37.45 -1.13 29.49
N PHE A 12 -37.63 -0.15 28.61
CA PHE A 12 -38.94 0.38 28.25
C PHE A 12 -39.31 -0.05 26.84
N SER A 13 -40.30 -0.93 26.74
CA SER A 13 -41.07 -1.20 25.53
C SER A 13 -42.27 -0.25 25.52
N ILE A 14 -42.45 0.52 24.45
CA ILE A 14 -43.75 1.11 24.11
C ILE A 14 -43.95 0.89 22.60
N ALA A 15 -44.90 0.01 22.29
CA ALA A 15 -45.56 -0.05 21.01
C ALA A 15 -46.85 0.79 21.12
N LEU A 16 -47.17 1.62 20.13
CA LEU A 16 -48.55 1.76 19.65
C LEU A 16 -48.63 2.38 18.24
N LEU A 17 -49.61 1.87 17.50
CA LEU A 17 -50.03 2.09 16.13
C LEU A 17 -50.40 3.54 15.76
N CYS A 18 -50.05 3.93 14.53
CA CYS A 18 -50.89 4.66 13.55
C CYS A 18 -50.31 4.26 12.18
N GLY A 19 -51.00 3.60 11.25
CA GLY A 19 -52.20 4.06 10.55
C GLY A 19 -51.87 4.05 9.06
N LEU A 20 -52.49 3.13 8.31
CA LEU A 20 -52.26 2.85 6.89
C LEU A 20 -52.41 4.08 5.99
N LEU A 21 -51.37 4.37 5.19
CA LEU A 21 -51.49 4.98 3.87
C LEU A 21 -50.57 4.21 2.92
N VAL A 22 -51.15 3.23 2.23
CA VAL A 22 -50.50 2.49 1.15
C VAL A 22 -50.41 3.44 -0.06
N GLY A 23 -49.37 4.25 -0.11
CA GLY A 23 -48.88 4.82 -1.34
C GLY A 23 -48.02 3.77 -2.03
N LEU A 24 -48.49 3.23 -3.16
CA LEU A 24 -47.66 2.45 -4.08
C LEU A 24 -46.53 3.36 -4.60
N VAL A 25 -45.45 3.47 -3.84
CA VAL A 25 -44.15 3.85 -4.40
C VAL A 25 -43.74 2.64 -5.21
N GLN A 26 -43.95 2.71 -6.52
CA GLN A 26 -43.29 1.79 -7.42
C GLN A 26 -41.79 2.00 -7.23
N PHE A 27 -41.17 1.11 -6.46
CA PHE A 27 -39.74 0.87 -6.56
C PHE A 27 -39.53 0.35 -7.98
N GLN A 28 -39.28 1.27 -8.91
CA GLN A 28 -38.55 0.93 -10.12
C GLN A 28 -37.19 0.44 -9.62
N SER A 29 -37.08 -0.88 -9.50
CA SER A 29 -35.80 -1.54 -9.46
C SER A 29 -35.17 -1.27 -10.82
N SER A 30 -34.50 -0.13 -10.95
CA SER A 30 -33.58 0.07 -12.04
C SER A 30 -32.47 -0.93 -11.80
N SER A 31 -32.58 -2.07 -12.48
CA SER A 31 -31.46 -2.96 -12.78
C SER A 31 -30.51 -2.19 -13.71
N ALA A 32 -29.93 -1.10 -13.23
CA ALA A 32 -28.71 -0.59 -13.81
C ALA A 32 -27.66 -1.65 -13.49
N ALA A 33 -27.17 -2.34 -14.53
CA ALA A 33 -25.94 -3.10 -14.39
C ALA A 33 -24.90 -2.21 -13.69
N PRO A 34 -24.06 -2.73 -12.77
CA PRO A 34 -22.97 -1.94 -12.22
C PRO A 34 -22.23 -1.33 -13.41
N ASP A 35 -22.11 0.01 -13.42
CA ASP A 35 -21.53 0.74 -14.55
C ASP A 35 -20.17 0.13 -14.85
N ARG A 36 -20.05 -0.52 -16.01
CA ARG A 36 -18.79 -1.11 -16.45
C ARG A 36 -17.74 -0.01 -16.47
N PHE A 37 -16.51 -0.31 -16.06
CA PHE A 37 -15.42 0.66 -16.12
C PHE A 37 -15.31 1.25 -17.54
N VAL A 38 -15.37 2.57 -17.62
CA VAL A 38 -15.16 3.33 -18.85
C VAL A 38 -13.83 4.06 -18.72
N PRO A 39 -12.85 3.80 -19.61
CA PRO A 39 -11.60 4.55 -19.62
C PRO A 39 -11.81 6.07 -19.60
N PRO A 40 -11.14 6.82 -18.70
CA PRO A 40 -11.32 8.26 -18.63
C PRO A 40 -10.92 8.97 -19.93
N GLY A 41 -11.82 9.78 -20.48
CA GLY A 41 -11.56 10.65 -21.63
C GLY A 41 -10.51 11.74 -21.34
N LYS A 42 -10.05 12.42 -22.41
CA LYS A 42 -8.95 13.40 -22.34
C LYS A 42 -9.16 14.48 -21.28
N GLN A 43 -10.35 15.06 -21.22
CA GLN A 43 -10.68 16.12 -20.25
C GLN A 43 -10.59 15.62 -18.80
N MET A 44 -11.08 14.42 -18.50
CA MET A 44 -10.99 13.83 -17.16
C MET A 44 -9.55 13.55 -16.76
N ARG A 45 -8.73 13.03 -17.69
CA ARG A 45 -7.29 12.84 -17.45
C ARG A 45 -6.56 14.16 -17.21
N SER A 46 -6.86 15.19 -18.00
CA SER A 46 -6.30 16.53 -17.78
C SER A 46 -6.72 17.12 -16.43
N ALA A 47 -7.97 16.90 -16.00
CA ALA A 47 -8.44 17.34 -14.68
C ALA A 47 -7.78 16.58 -13.52
N ALA A 48 -7.42 15.31 -13.72
CA ALA A 48 -6.75 14.48 -12.71
C ALA A 48 -5.31 14.94 -12.38
N VAL A 49 -4.68 15.71 -13.25
CA VAL A 49 -3.35 16.31 -13.01
C VAL A 49 -3.41 17.42 -11.94
N GLY A 50 -4.54 18.12 -11.83
CA GLY A 50 -4.68 19.27 -10.95
C GLY A 50 -4.00 20.55 -11.47
N SER A 51 -3.65 21.46 -10.56
CA SER A 51 -3.05 22.74 -10.93
C SER A 51 -1.55 22.63 -11.14
N LEU A 52 -1.06 23.08 -12.30
CA LEU A 52 0.37 23.16 -12.62
C LEU A 52 1.00 24.51 -12.21
N LYS A 53 0.26 25.36 -11.50
CA LYS A 53 0.73 26.70 -11.10
C LYS A 53 1.85 26.57 -10.06
N GLY A 54 2.94 27.32 -10.24
CA GLY A 54 4.08 27.33 -9.32
C GLY A 54 5.10 26.21 -9.52
N LEU A 55 4.85 25.30 -10.46
CA LEU A 55 5.81 24.28 -10.86
C LEU A 55 6.88 24.85 -11.80
N THR A 56 8.09 24.27 -11.73
CA THR A 56 9.19 24.57 -12.67
C THR A 56 8.79 24.21 -14.10
N SER A 57 9.54 24.70 -15.10
CA SER A 57 9.25 24.37 -16.51
C SER A 57 9.28 22.85 -16.77
N ASP A 58 10.25 22.16 -16.17
CA ASP A 58 10.43 20.72 -16.37
C ASP A 58 9.27 19.92 -15.76
N LEU A 59 8.84 20.26 -14.55
CA LEU A 59 7.71 19.61 -13.90
C LEU A 59 6.39 19.92 -14.62
N ARG A 60 6.20 21.14 -15.10
CA ARG A 60 5.02 21.47 -15.93
C ARG A 60 4.96 20.63 -17.20
N THR A 61 6.12 20.34 -17.80
CA THR A 61 6.22 19.49 -18.99
C THR A 61 5.96 18.03 -18.63
N ALA A 62 6.54 17.52 -17.53
CA ALA A 62 6.37 16.15 -17.08
C ALA A 62 4.92 15.80 -16.71
N PHE A 63 4.20 16.74 -16.08
CA PHE A 63 2.80 16.57 -15.70
C PHE A 63 1.81 17.05 -16.76
N ALA A 64 2.27 17.64 -17.87
CA ALA A 64 1.37 18.01 -18.94
C ALA A 64 0.68 16.75 -19.47
N PRO A 65 -0.66 16.74 -19.61
CA PRO A 65 -1.39 15.58 -20.13
C PRO A 65 -1.06 15.39 -21.61
N ALA A 66 0.00 14.62 -21.87
CA ALA A 66 0.51 14.29 -23.19
C ALA A 66 0.27 12.81 -23.46
N ASP A 67 -0.74 12.50 -24.28
CA ASP A 67 -1.14 11.13 -24.62
C ASP A 67 -0.01 10.35 -25.34
N SER A 68 1.03 11.03 -25.84
CA SER A 68 2.24 10.43 -26.42
C SER A 68 3.23 9.89 -25.39
N ALA A 69 3.21 10.43 -24.16
CA ALA A 69 4.12 10.02 -23.08
C ALA A 69 3.47 8.94 -22.20
N PHE A 70 2.17 9.08 -21.93
CA PHE A 70 1.40 8.14 -21.11
C PHE A 70 0.08 7.80 -21.80
N MET A 71 0.01 6.58 -22.34
CA MET A 71 -1.22 6.10 -22.95
C MET A 71 -2.33 5.95 -21.91
N PRO A 72 -3.60 6.27 -22.27
CA PRO A 72 -4.73 5.99 -21.41
C PRO A 72 -4.83 4.50 -21.09
N VAL A 73 -5.33 4.18 -19.89
CA VAL A 73 -5.68 2.79 -19.53
C VAL A 73 -6.67 2.27 -20.58
N PRO A 74 -6.41 1.10 -21.20
CA PRO A 74 -7.30 0.54 -22.21
C PRO A 74 -8.63 0.10 -21.61
N THR A 75 -9.62 -0.14 -22.47
CA THR A 75 -10.85 -0.82 -22.05
C THR A 75 -10.50 -2.21 -21.52
N PRO A 76 -10.93 -2.57 -20.30
CA PRO A 76 -10.58 -3.86 -19.69
C PRO A 76 -11.20 -5.02 -20.45
N GLY A 77 -10.44 -6.11 -20.57
CA GLY A 77 -10.92 -7.39 -21.08
C GLY A 77 -11.78 -8.15 -20.06
N PRO A 78 -12.45 -9.25 -20.47
CA PRO A 78 -13.42 -9.95 -19.61
C PRO A 78 -12.85 -10.51 -18.31
N SER A 79 -11.55 -10.81 -18.25
CA SER A 79 -10.87 -11.33 -17.06
C SER A 79 -10.16 -10.26 -16.23
N ASP A 80 -10.19 -9.00 -16.67
CA ASP A 80 -9.52 -7.91 -15.97
C ASP A 80 -10.31 -7.49 -14.74
N TRP A 81 -9.60 -7.03 -13.72
CA TRP A 81 -10.20 -6.61 -12.46
C TRP A 81 -11.28 -5.54 -12.65
N LEU A 82 -10.97 -4.47 -13.40
CA LEU A 82 -11.89 -3.35 -13.66
C LEU A 82 -13.12 -3.75 -14.50
N ALA A 83 -13.12 -4.91 -15.16
CA ALA A 83 -14.31 -5.43 -15.83
C ALA A 83 -15.26 -6.18 -14.88
N ASN A 84 -14.73 -6.74 -13.79
CA ASN A 84 -15.45 -7.62 -12.87
C ASN A 84 -15.74 -6.98 -11.50
N HIS A 85 -15.02 -5.91 -11.17
CA HIS A 85 -15.13 -5.21 -9.90
C HIS A 85 -15.42 -3.73 -10.14
N PHE A 86 -16.56 -3.27 -9.65
CA PHE A 86 -16.92 -1.87 -9.71
C PHE A 86 -16.12 -1.07 -8.68
N GLU A 87 -15.48 0.00 -9.15
CA GLU A 87 -14.77 0.96 -8.32
C GLU A 87 -15.27 2.36 -8.65
N THR A 88 -15.60 3.15 -7.63
CA THR A 88 -16.05 4.54 -7.82
C THR A 88 -14.95 5.47 -8.34
N GLY A 89 -13.69 5.03 -8.24
CA GLY A 89 -12.51 5.85 -8.50
C GLY A 89 -12.28 6.93 -7.44
N GLN A 90 -11.23 7.72 -7.64
CA GLN A 90 -10.88 8.87 -6.81
C GLN A 90 -10.41 10.03 -7.70
N THR A 91 -11.05 11.18 -7.58
CA THR A 91 -10.62 12.41 -8.25
C THR A 91 -9.45 13.06 -7.52
N PHE A 92 -8.70 13.92 -8.21
CA PHE A 92 -7.61 14.70 -7.60
C PHE A 92 -8.07 15.49 -6.37
N ALA A 93 -9.24 16.15 -6.43
CA ALA A 93 -9.78 16.89 -5.29
C ALA A 93 -10.13 15.97 -4.11
N GLN A 94 -10.69 14.79 -4.36
CA GLN A 94 -10.94 13.79 -3.30
C GLN A 94 -9.62 13.30 -2.68
N TYR A 95 -8.60 13.03 -3.50
CA TYR A 95 -7.27 12.67 -3.03
C TYR A 95 -6.65 13.75 -2.16
N GLN A 96 -6.79 15.03 -2.53
CA GLN A 96 -6.31 16.14 -1.69
C GLN A 96 -7.07 16.23 -0.36
N ASN A 97 -8.38 15.99 -0.37
CA ASN A 97 -9.25 16.10 0.80
C ASN A 97 -9.01 15.00 1.84
N VAL A 98 -8.50 13.82 1.45
CA VAL A 98 -8.13 12.77 2.42
C VAL A 98 -6.84 13.09 3.18
N GLN A 99 -6.18 14.22 2.87
CA GLN A 99 -4.96 14.69 3.53
C GLN A 99 -3.91 13.57 3.67
N PRO A 100 -3.45 13.01 2.54
CA PRO A 100 -2.48 11.93 2.57
C PRO A 100 -1.20 12.40 3.25
N ASN A 101 -0.43 11.47 3.79
CA ASN A 101 0.91 11.77 4.26
C ASN A 101 1.72 12.41 3.12
N ARG A 102 2.32 13.55 3.41
CA ARG A 102 3.14 14.30 2.46
C ARG A 102 4.51 14.54 3.09
N PRO A 103 5.58 14.41 2.32
CA PRO A 103 6.88 14.88 2.75
C PRO A 103 6.81 16.38 3.06
N ASP A 104 7.47 16.78 4.14
CA ASP A 104 7.58 18.18 4.55
C ASP A 104 9.03 18.49 4.97
N GLN A 105 9.30 19.70 5.44
CA GLN A 105 10.66 20.09 5.82
C GLN A 105 11.23 19.28 6.99
N ALA A 106 10.37 18.72 7.85
CA ALA A 106 10.77 17.89 8.98
C ALA A 106 10.83 16.40 8.59
N ARG A 107 9.82 15.92 7.85
CA ARG A 107 9.62 14.51 7.50
C ARG A 107 9.88 14.27 6.02
N ASN A 108 11.16 14.12 5.66
CA ASN A 108 11.62 13.99 4.28
C ASN A 108 12.61 12.85 4.07
N THR A 109 12.75 11.95 5.05
CA THR A 109 13.68 10.82 4.98
C THR A 109 12.92 9.49 5.01
N ILE A 110 13.15 8.63 4.02
CA ILE A 110 12.72 7.23 4.07
C ILE A 110 13.81 6.44 4.78
N TYR A 111 13.45 5.63 5.77
CA TYR A 111 14.39 4.74 6.44
C TYR A 111 14.18 3.31 5.99
N PHE A 112 15.26 2.61 5.64
CA PHE A 112 15.26 1.17 5.44
C PHE A 112 15.81 0.47 6.67
N GLN A 113 15.06 -0.47 7.21
CA GLN A 113 15.50 -1.39 8.25
C GLN A 113 15.66 -2.80 7.63
N PRO A 114 16.88 -3.22 7.27
CA PRO A 114 17.09 -4.60 6.84
C PRO A 114 16.82 -5.56 8.00
N LEU A 115 15.98 -6.58 7.76
CA LEU A 115 15.66 -7.64 8.71
C LEU A 115 16.09 -8.99 8.16
N GLY A 116 16.95 -9.68 8.90
CA GLY A 116 17.56 -10.94 8.50
C GLY A 116 18.75 -10.76 7.57
N GLU A 117 19.12 -11.85 6.89
CA GLU A 117 20.30 -11.90 6.04
C GLU A 117 19.98 -11.47 4.61
N PHE A 118 20.97 -10.86 3.95
CA PHE A 118 20.93 -10.47 2.54
C PHE A 118 22.14 -11.07 1.80
N PRO A 119 22.10 -12.38 1.48
CA PRO A 119 23.22 -13.03 0.80
C PRO A 119 23.40 -12.45 -0.60
N ALA A 120 24.64 -12.11 -0.98
CA ALA A 120 24.94 -11.32 -2.17
C ALA A 120 24.54 -11.98 -3.51
N ASP A 121 24.39 -13.30 -3.52
CA ASP A 121 24.01 -14.12 -4.67
C ASP A 121 22.49 -14.17 -4.89
N VAL A 122 21.70 -14.02 -3.83
CA VAL A 122 20.24 -14.21 -3.88
C VAL A 122 19.43 -13.02 -3.38
N ALA A 123 20.09 -11.95 -2.93
CA ALA A 123 19.46 -10.73 -2.45
C ALA A 123 19.75 -9.54 -3.39
N PRO A 124 18.81 -8.57 -3.50
CA PRO A 124 19.09 -7.34 -4.22
C PRO A 124 20.15 -6.51 -3.48
N ASP A 125 20.96 -5.78 -4.23
CA ASP A 125 21.89 -4.79 -3.69
C ASP A 125 21.10 -3.66 -3.01
N LEU A 126 21.17 -3.61 -1.68
CA LEU A 126 20.46 -2.61 -0.87
C LEU A 126 20.93 -1.19 -1.17
N GLY A 127 22.19 -0.99 -1.54
CA GLY A 127 22.73 0.30 -1.96
C GLY A 127 22.04 0.80 -3.23
N LYS A 128 21.86 -0.07 -4.23
CA LYS A 128 21.12 0.26 -5.45
C LYS A 128 19.63 0.49 -5.21
N LEU A 129 19.02 -0.25 -4.28
CA LEU A 129 17.63 0.00 -3.88
C LEU A 129 17.48 1.38 -3.21
N ARG A 130 18.44 1.77 -2.38
CA ARG A 130 18.51 3.10 -1.76
C ARG A 130 18.61 4.18 -2.84
N GLU A 131 19.57 4.06 -3.76
CA GLU A 131 19.75 5.01 -4.87
C GLU A 131 18.49 5.13 -5.74
N PHE A 132 17.86 4.00 -6.06
CA PHE A 132 16.60 3.99 -6.79
C PHE A 132 15.49 4.73 -6.04
N ALA A 133 15.32 4.46 -4.74
CA ALA A 133 14.30 5.11 -3.94
C ALA A 133 14.55 6.63 -3.79
N GLU A 134 15.80 7.04 -3.61
CA GLU A 134 16.17 8.47 -3.60
C GLU A 134 15.75 9.16 -4.90
N ALA A 135 16.06 8.53 -6.04
CA ALA A 135 15.71 9.06 -7.35
C ALA A 135 14.20 9.04 -7.63
N PHE A 136 13.51 7.96 -7.24
CA PHE A 136 12.08 7.76 -7.55
C PHE A 136 11.17 8.63 -6.69
N PHE A 137 11.43 8.69 -5.38
CA PHE A 137 10.59 9.46 -4.44
C PHE A 137 11.04 10.91 -4.29
N GLY A 138 12.27 11.25 -4.71
CA GLY A 138 12.84 12.58 -4.49
C GLY A 138 13.05 12.90 -3.00
N LEU A 139 13.23 11.87 -2.18
CA LEU A 139 13.44 11.95 -0.73
C LEU A 139 14.82 11.40 -0.37
N SER A 140 15.37 11.84 0.76
CA SER A 140 16.58 11.20 1.30
C SER A 140 16.26 9.78 1.74
N VAL A 141 17.16 8.82 1.51
CA VAL A 141 16.98 7.45 1.99
C VAL A 141 18.15 7.04 2.87
N ARG A 142 17.86 6.64 4.11
CA ARG A 142 18.85 6.16 5.07
C ARG A 142 18.66 4.68 5.34
N GLN A 143 19.72 3.89 5.18
CA GLN A 143 19.73 2.49 5.58
C GLN A 143 20.23 2.38 7.02
N LEU A 144 19.47 1.71 7.88
CA LEU A 144 19.84 1.36 9.24
C LEU A 144 20.68 0.08 9.26
N ASP A 145 21.34 -0.17 10.39
CA ASP A 145 22.08 -1.41 10.60
C ASP A 145 21.14 -2.62 10.47
N PRO A 146 21.54 -3.68 9.75
CA PRO A 146 20.77 -4.91 9.67
C PRO A 146 20.53 -5.52 11.05
N LEU A 147 19.31 -6.01 11.28
CA LEU A 147 18.97 -6.72 12.51
C LEU A 147 18.68 -8.19 12.21
N PRO A 148 19.16 -9.13 13.04
CA PRO A 148 18.72 -10.51 12.95
C PRO A 148 17.22 -10.58 13.26
N LEU A 149 16.52 -11.49 12.57
CA LEU A 149 15.11 -11.77 12.87
C LEU A 149 14.93 -12.49 14.21
N ASP A 150 15.95 -13.23 14.65
CA ASP A 150 15.89 -13.99 15.89
C ASP A 150 15.96 -13.04 17.09
N GLY A 151 15.05 -13.26 18.06
CA GLY A 151 14.90 -12.38 19.23
C GLY A 151 13.96 -11.20 19.02
N LEU A 152 13.49 -10.94 17.79
CA LEU A 152 12.41 -10.00 17.55
C LEU A 152 11.06 -10.62 17.95
N PRO A 153 10.10 -9.82 18.48
CA PRO A 153 8.78 -10.29 18.84
C PRO A 153 7.88 -10.44 17.59
N ILE A 154 8.33 -11.23 16.63
CA ILE A 154 7.68 -11.46 15.33
C ILE A 154 7.37 -12.94 15.21
N GLN A 155 6.10 -13.28 15.07
CA GLN A 155 5.68 -14.65 14.84
C GLN A 155 6.18 -15.17 13.50
N SER A 156 6.49 -16.46 13.46
CA SER A 156 6.90 -17.15 12.24
C SER A 156 6.26 -18.52 12.13
N ARG A 157 6.20 -19.04 10.90
CA ARG A 157 5.76 -20.40 10.58
C ARG A 157 6.74 -21.08 9.62
N PRO A 158 6.92 -22.40 9.73
CA PRO A 158 7.80 -23.13 8.82
C PRO A 158 7.20 -23.21 7.40
N ARG A 159 8.08 -23.25 6.40
CA ARG A 159 7.80 -23.55 5.00
C ARG A 159 8.84 -24.52 4.46
N GLN A 160 8.58 -25.06 3.27
CA GLN A 160 9.53 -25.97 2.60
C GLN A 160 10.89 -25.30 2.35
N GLU A 161 10.88 -24.01 1.99
CA GLU A 161 12.08 -23.22 1.66
C GLU A 161 12.52 -22.30 2.83
N GLY A 162 12.24 -22.68 4.08
CA GLY A 162 12.67 -21.93 5.27
C GLY A 162 11.53 -21.51 6.18
N ARG A 163 11.41 -20.22 6.49
CA ARG A 163 10.36 -19.68 7.35
C ARG A 163 9.62 -18.51 6.68
N GLN A 164 8.39 -18.31 7.09
CA GLN A 164 7.59 -17.12 6.82
C GLN A 164 7.38 -16.34 8.12
N ILE A 165 7.45 -15.00 8.07
CA ILE A 165 7.21 -14.12 9.22
C ILE A 165 5.90 -13.33 9.05
N LEU A 166 5.22 -13.07 10.17
CA LEU A 166 3.92 -12.37 10.16
C LEU A 166 4.13 -10.87 9.93
N SER A 167 3.64 -10.34 8.80
CA SER A 167 3.88 -8.95 8.41
C SER A 167 3.26 -7.95 9.39
N THR A 168 2.10 -8.27 9.99
CA THR A 168 1.45 -7.40 10.97
C THR A 168 2.25 -7.24 12.27
N ASP A 169 3.00 -8.27 12.69
CA ASP A 169 3.93 -8.16 13.82
C ASP A 169 5.12 -7.27 13.47
N VAL A 170 5.65 -7.36 12.24
CA VAL A 170 6.72 -6.47 11.77
C VAL A 170 6.25 -5.02 11.83
N LEU A 171 5.07 -4.71 11.28
CA LEU A 171 4.52 -3.35 11.31
C LEU A 171 4.34 -2.84 12.74
N SER A 172 3.76 -3.66 13.63
CA SER A 172 3.59 -3.32 15.04
C SER A 172 4.91 -3.06 15.75
N TRP A 173 5.96 -3.80 15.38
CA TRP A 173 7.31 -3.60 15.89
C TRP A 173 7.95 -2.32 15.34
N LEU A 174 7.71 -1.94 14.08
CA LEU A 174 8.24 -0.72 13.48
C LEU A 174 7.58 0.57 13.99
N THR A 175 6.27 0.56 14.25
CA THR A 175 5.50 1.78 14.63
C THR A 175 6.14 2.61 15.76
N PRO A 176 6.56 2.04 16.90
CA PRO A 176 7.20 2.83 17.96
C PRO A 176 8.66 3.22 17.67
N ARG A 177 9.21 2.85 16.49
CA ARG A 177 10.62 3.05 16.10
C ARG A 177 10.78 4.04 14.94
N VAL A 178 9.69 4.61 14.43
CA VAL A 178 9.73 5.60 13.34
C VAL A 178 10.50 6.84 13.82
N PRO A 179 11.62 7.22 13.19
CA PRO A 179 12.35 8.43 13.55
C PRO A 179 11.49 9.70 13.37
N ASP A 180 11.79 10.74 14.14
CA ASP A 180 11.04 12.01 14.08
C ASP A 180 11.11 12.67 12.69
N ASP A 181 12.26 12.57 12.02
CA ASP A 181 12.51 13.12 10.68
C ASP A 181 12.08 12.18 9.54
N ALA A 182 11.52 11.01 9.86
CA ALA A 182 11.12 10.04 8.86
C ALA A 182 9.84 10.45 8.14
N TYR A 183 9.86 10.41 6.81
CA TYR A 183 8.64 10.27 6.03
C TYR A 183 7.99 8.91 6.32
N CYS A 184 8.79 7.82 6.29
CA CYS A 184 8.38 6.49 6.70
C CYS A 184 9.58 5.61 7.11
N LEU A 185 9.28 4.52 7.82
CA LEU A 185 10.23 3.46 8.16
C LEU A 185 9.79 2.14 7.52
N LEU A 186 10.63 1.61 6.64
CA LEU A 186 10.35 0.44 5.83
C LEU A 186 11.29 -0.69 6.20
N ALA A 187 10.75 -1.79 6.71
CA ALA A 187 11.51 -3.02 6.83
C ALA A 187 11.67 -3.67 5.44
N VAL A 188 12.87 -4.13 5.14
CA VAL A 188 13.14 -4.95 3.95
C VAL A 188 13.71 -6.29 4.38
N THR A 189 13.33 -7.37 3.73
CA THR A 189 13.81 -8.71 4.12
C THR A 189 13.89 -9.69 2.95
N MET A 190 14.78 -10.68 3.07
CA MET A 190 14.79 -11.88 2.22
C MET A 190 13.92 -13.02 2.78
N THR A 191 13.22 -12.80 3.90
CA THR A 191 12.31 -13.77 4.50
C THR A 191 10.89 -13.57 3.99
N ASP A 192 10.19 -14.63 3.66
CA ASP A 192 8.85 -14.58 3.09
C ASP A 192 7.81 -14.10 4.11
N LEU A 193 6.75 -13.42 3.66
CA LEU A 193 5.76 -12.76 4.52
C LEU A 193 4.39 -13.42 4.43
N TYR A 194 3.61 -13.34 5.50
CA TYR A 194 2.19 -13.63 5.49
C TYR A 194 1.41 -12.63 6.36
N PRO A 195 0.19 -12.22 5.97
CA PRO A 195 -0.58 -11.20 6.71
C PRO A 195 -1.48 -11.78 7.79
N ASP A 196 -1.89 -13.04 7.65
CA ASP A 196 -2.81 -13.73 8.55
C ASP A 196 -2.60 -15.26 8.40
N PRO A 197 -2.79 -16.06 9.47
CA PRO A 197 -2.62 -17.52 9.42
C PRO A 197 -3.35 -18.24 8.27
N LYS A 198 -4.48 -17.70 7.79
CA LYS A 198 -5.29 -18.27 6.70
C LYS A 198 -4.77 -17.90 5.30
N TRP A 199 -3.86 -16.95 5.19
CA TRP A 199 -3.31 -16.48 3.92
C TRP A 199 -2.00 -17.18 3.57
N ASN A 200 -1.72 -17.30 2.26
CA ASN A 200 -0.53 -17.99 1.76
C ASN A 200 0.73 -17.15 1.90
N PHE A 201 0.73 -15.94 1.34
CA PHE A 201 1.81 -14.97 1.43
C PHE A 201 1.35 -13.57 0.99
N VAL A 202 2.20 -12.58 1.25
CA VAL A 202 2.16 -11.24 0.62
C VAL A 202 3.59 -10.84 0.23
N PHE A 203 3.74 -9.96 -0.75
CA PHE A 203 5.06 -9.38 -1.08
C PHE A 203 5.43 -8.23 -0.14
N GLY A 204 4.42 -7.52 0.34
CA GLY A 204 4.58 -6.45 1.29
C GLY A 204 3.28 -6.14 2.01
N GLN A 205 3.39 -5.30 3.03
CA GLN A 205 2.26 -4.70 3.71
C GLN A 205 2.69 -3.36 4.30
N ALA A 206 1.82 -2.35 4.25
CA ALA A 206 2.09 -1.04 4.83
C ALA A 206 0.89 -0.50 5.63
N SER A 207 1.20 0.32 6.63
CA SER A 207 0.26 1.23 7.27
C SER A 207 0.66 2.65 6.91
N LEU A 208 -0.12 3.27 6.01
CA LEU A 208 0.17 4.64 5.56
C LEU A 208 0.09 5.62 6.72
N SER A 209 -0.92 5.51 7.60
CA SER A 209 -1.11 6.39 8.75
C SER A 209 0.02 6.29 9.77
N ASP A 210 0.48 5.06 10.04
CA ASP A 210 1.56 4.83 11.00
C ASP A 210 2.95 5.01 10.38
N ARG A 211 3.02 5.27 9.06
CA ARG A 211 4.24 5.53 8.29
C ARG A 211 5.23 4.36 8.37
N VAL A 212 4.71 3.14 8.32
CA VAL A 212 5.52 1.90 8.36
C VAL A 212 5.14 0.94 7.25
N GLY A 213 6.14 0.22 6.75
CA GLY A 213 5.96 -0.83 5.74
C GLY A 213 6.93 -1.97 5.95
N VAL A 214 6.60 -3.14 5.42
CA VAL A 214 7.51 -4.28 5.33
C VAL A 214 7.41 -4.91 3.94
N TYR A 215 8.55 -5.11 3.28
CA TYR A 215 8.63 -5.70 1.94
C TYR A 215 9.60 -6.89 1.93
N SER A 216 9.19 -7.95 1.25
CA SER A 216 9.99 -9.16 1.09
C SER A 216 10.40 -9.36 -0.35
N PHE A 217 11.68 -9.67 -0.53
CA PHE A 217 12.25 -10.01 -1.84
C PHE A 217 12.41 -11.52 -2.04
N ALA A 218 12.00 -12.35 -1.07
CA ALA A 218 12.18 -13.80 -1.07
C ALA A 218 11.65 -14.49 -2.34
N ARG A 219 10.61 -13.92 -2.94
CA ARG A 219 9.86 -14.51 -4.07
C ARG A 219 10.24 -13.93 -5.44
N TYR A 220 11.24 -13.06 -5.52
CA TYR A 220 11.69 -12.47 -6.79
C TYR A 220 12.91 -13.15 -7.40
N GLN A 221 13.47 -14.12 -6.69
CA GLN A 221 14.54 -14.99 -7.18
C GLN A 221 13.99 -15.85 -8.33
N GLU A 222 14.64 -15.74 -9.48
CA GLU A 222 14.47 -16.65 -10.60
C GLU A 222 15.86 -17.04 -11.08
N SER A 223 16.02 -18.30 -11.49
CA SER A 223 17.27 -18.81 -12.05
C SER A 223 17.06 -19.13 -13.52
N SER A 224 17.58 -18.28 -14.40
CA SER A 224 17.69 -18.57 -15.83
C SER A 224 18.96 -19.34 -16.17
N GLY A 225 19.89 -19.46 -15.21
CA GLY A 225 21.23 -20.03 -15.41
C GLY A 225 22.28 -18.99 -15.81
N ASP A 226 21.88 -17.73 -16.03
CA ASP A 226 22.76 -16.57 -16.18
C ASP A 226 22.65 -15.69 -14.93
N ALA A 227 23.66 -15.81 -14.06
CA ALA A 227 23.70 -15.10 -12.78
C ALA A 227 23.63 -13.56 -12.94
N GLN A 228 24.15 -13.00 -14.03
CA GLN A 228 24.13 -11.56 -14.24
C GLN A 228 22.74 -11.08 -14.67
N ALA A 229 22.08 -11.85 -15.53
CA ALA A 229 20.70 -11.59 -15.92
C ALA A 229 19.74 -11.74 -14.74
N ASP A 230 19.92 -12.80 -13.94
CA ASP A 230 19.11 -13.11 -12.76
C ASP A 230 19.24 -12.01 -11.68
N SER A 231 20.47 -11.58 -11.39
CA SER A 231 20.73 -10.47 -10.46
C SER A 231 20.10 -9.16 -10.92
N ARG A 232 20.20 -8.84 -12.22
CA ARG A 232 19.57 -7.65 -12.80
C ARG A 232 18.05 -7.71 -12.70
N LEU A 233 17.46 -8.87 -12.98
CA LEU A 233 16.02 -9.08 -12.91
C LEU A 233 15.49 -8.97 -11.47
N LEU A 234 16.20 -9.56 -10.51
CA LEU A 234 15.91 -9.46 -9.08
C LEU A 234 15.90 -8.00 -8.62
N LEU A 235 16.93 -7.22 -8.98
CA LEU A 235 16.99 -5.80 -8.64
C LEU A 235 15.80 -5.02 -9.24
N LEU A 236 15.51 -5.23 -10.52
CA LEU A 236 14.39 -4.54 -11.19
C LEU A 236 13.04 -4.85 -10.55
N ARG A 237 12.80 -6.11 -10.17
CA ARG A 237 11.57 -6.52 -9.46
C ARG A 237 11.50 -5.90 -8.08
N SER A 238 12.62 -5.88 -7.36
CA SER A 238 12.72 -5.27 -6.03
C SER A 238 12.43 -3.77 -6.08
N CYS A 239 12.99 -3.05 -7.07
CA CYS A 239 12.67 -1.64 -7.32
C CYS A 239 11.18 -1.42 -7.60
N LYS A 240 10.55 -2.26 -8.43
CA LYS A 240 9.13 -2.13 -8.76
C LYS A 240 8.22 -2.28 -7.53
N VAL A 241 8.55 -3.22 -6.65
CA VAL A 241 7.77 -3.49 -5.44
C VAL A 241 7.94 -2.37 -4.45
N LEU A 242 9.18 -1.94 -4.24
CA LEU A 242 9.49 -0.77 -3.43
C LEU A 242 8.71 0.46 -3.90
N ALA A 243 8.64 0.71 -5.21
CA ALA A 243 7.86 1.79 -5.80
C ALA A 243 6.34 1.62 -5.67
N HIS A 244 5.85 0.38 -5.61
CA HIS A 244 4.41 0.09 -5.49
C HIS A 244 3.90 0.25 -4.05
N GLU A 245 4.74 -0.10 -3.07
CA GLU A 245 4.32 -0.31 -1.68
C GLU A 245 4.70 0.84 -0.72
N THR A 246 5.49 1.82 -1.18
CA THR A 246 5.99 2.98 -0.39
C THR A 246 5.19 4.24 -0.67
#